data_AF-A0A060CF31-F1
#
_entry.id   AF-A0A060CF31-F1
#
_cell.length_a   1.000
_cell.length_b   1.000
_cell.length_c   1.000
_cell.angle_alpha   90.00
_cell.angle_beta   90.00
_cell.angle_gamma   90.00
#
_symmetry.space_group_name_H-M   'P 1'
#
loop_
_entity.id
_entity.type
_entity.pdbx_description
1 polymer ?
#
loop_
_entity_poly.entity_id
_entity_poly.type
_entity_poly.pdbx_seq_one_letter_code
_entity_poly.pdbx_strand_id
1 'polypeptide(L)'
;MEHACRVWGSDTIDPLERGAIEEGTSLLLPPEVVGSHISSPTIHTTGRMLPLRTRACLAILSHCGVEWDLTKASAEELAELRAWISLHKQLRPLIRSGTLV
;
A
#
# COMPACT_ATOMS: atom_id res chain seq x y z
N MET A 1 17.08 12.01 0.86
CA MET A 1 16.12 12.23 1.96
C MET A 1 16.70 13.20 2.99
N GLU A 2 17.09 14.41 2.56
CA GLU A 2 17.74 15.38 3.46
C GLU A 2 16.72 16.27 4.19
N HIS A 3 15.53 16.45 3.57
CA HIS A 3 14.47 17.31 4.09
C HIS A 3 13.12 16.60 4.25
N ALA A 4 12.96 15.40 3.67
CA ALA A 4 11.75 14.60 3.75
C ALA A 4 12.06 13.22 4.35
N CYS A 5 11.20 12.78 5.27
CA CYS A 5 11.32 11.49 5.96
C CYS A 5 10.60 10.34 5.25
N ARG A 6 9.81 10.64 4.21
CA ARG A 6 9.11 9.69 3.34
C ARG A 6 8.90 10.29 1.95
N VAL A 7 8.62 9.44 0.98
CA VAL A 7 8.26 9.82 -0.39
C VAL A 7 7.02 9.07 -0.84
N TRP A 8 6.23 9.69 -1.72
CA TRP A 8 5.13 9.02 -2.39
C TRP A 8 5.64 8.31 -3.64
N GLY A 9 5.51 6.98 -3.69
CA GLY A 9 6.15 6.17 -4.75
C GLY A 9 5.57 6.38 -6.15
N SER A 10 4.28 6.68 -6.25
CA SER A 10 3.58 6.95 -7.51
C SER A 10 2.12 7.31 -7.23
N ASP A 11 1.53 8.15 -8.08
CA ASP A 11 0.09 8.44 -8.05
C ASP A 11 -0.76 7.24 -8.46
N THR A 12 -0.25 6.31 -9.27
CA THR A 12 -0.97 5.05 -9.47
C THR A 12 -0.90 4.23 -8.20
N ILE A 13 -2.06 3.85 -7.69
CA ILE A 13 -2.23 2.90 -6.57
C ILE A 13 -2.88 1.60 -7.07
N ASP A 14 -2.80 1.33 -8.38
CA ASP A 14 -3.17 0.06 -8.97
C ASP A 14 -2.15 -1.01 -8.55
N PRO A 15 -2.53 -2.07 -7.82
CA PRO A 15 -1.59 -3.07 -7.34
C PRO A 15 -0.82 -3.76 -8.48
N LEU A 16 -1.41 -3.93 -9.67
CA LEU A 16 -0.72 -4.59 -10.78
C LEU A 16 0.35 -3.69 -11.43
N GLU A 17 0.19 -2.37 -11.35
CA GLU A 17 1.24 -1.42 -11.78
C GLU A 17 2.25 -1.16 -10.67
N ARG A 18 1.77 -1.12 -9.41
CA ARG A 18 2.62 -0.95 -8.23
C ARG A 18 3.68 -2.02 -8.11
N GLY A 19 3.43 -3.26 -8.52
CA GLY A 19 4.43 -4.33 -8.47
C GLY A 19 5.77 -3.92 -9.12
N ALA A 20 5.73 -3.47 -10.37
CA ALA A 20 6.94 -3.04 -11.09
C ALA A 20 7.52 -1.73 -10.54
N ILE A 21 6.67 -0.81 -10.08
CA ILE A 21 7.10 0.47 -9.49
C ILE A 21 7.83 0.24 -8.17
N GLU A 22 7.29 -0.59 -7.28
CA GLU A 22 7.90 -0.94 -6.01
C GLU A 22 9.21 -1.71 -6.23
N GLU A 23 9.25 -2.63 -7.20
CA GLU A 23 10.49 -3.32 -7.58
C GLU A 23 11.59 -2.32 -7.95
N GLY A 24 11.33 -1.41 -8.90
CA GLY A 24 12.31 -0.40 -9.30
C GLY A 24 12.67 0.57 -8.17
N THR A 25 11.69 0.97 -7.36
CA THR A 25 11.90 1.89 -6.22
C THR A 25 12.76 1.25 -5.13
N SER A 26 12.56 -0.05 -4.88
CA SER A 26 13.26 -0.79 -3.83
C SER A 26 14.77 -0.94 -4.07
N LEU A 27 15.23 -0.72 -5.30
CA LEU A 27 16.66 -0.67 -5.63
C LEU A 27 17.40 0.48 -4.94
N LEU A 28 16.68 1.55 -4.57
CA LEU A 28 17.28 2.78 -4.03
C LEU A 28 16.71 3.18 -2.66
N LEU A 29 15.45 2.85 -2.40
CA LEU A 29 14.74 3.29 -1.20
C LEU A 29 14.18 2.08 -0.43
N PRO A 30 14.36 2.03 0.90
CA PRO A 30 13.81 0.96 1.70
C PRO A 30 12.27 1.12 1.83
N PRO A 31 11.51 0.03 1.97
CA PRO A 31 10.05 0.05 1.86
C PRO A 31 9.35 0.94 2.92
N GLU A 32 9.95 1.12 4.10
CA GLU A 32 9.40 1.93 5.18
C GLU A 32 9.39 3.45 4.93
N VAL A 33 10.11 3.92 3.91
CA VAL A 33 10.09 5.32 3.49
C VAL A 33 9.19 5.58 2.26
N VAL A 34 8.72 4.54 1.59
CA VAL A 34 7.93 4.63 0.36
C VAL A 34 6.45 4.46 0.69
N GLY A 35 5.65 5.50 0.47
CA GLY A 35 4.20 5.45 0.65
C GLY A 35 3.54 4.53 -0.36
N SER A 36 2.65 3.66 0.12
CA SER A 36 1.83 2.75 -0.68
C SER A 36 0.44 2.64 -0.06
N HIS A 37 -0.61 3.00 -0.81
CA HIS A 37 -1.97 3.11 -0.25
C HIS A 37 -2.90 2.03 -0.80
N ILE A 38 -3.76 1.51 0.08
CA ILE A 38 -4.90 0.67 -0.33
C ILE A 38 -5.90 1.57 -1.07
N SER A 39 -6.12 1.30 -2.34
CA SER A 39 -6.99 2.08 -3.21
C SER A 39 -8.48 1.87 -2.92
N SER A 40 -9.33 2.71 -3.50
CA SER A 40 -10.77 2.45 -3.67
C SER A 40 -11.03 1.19 -4.53
N PRO A 41 -12.25 0.62 -4.52
CA PRO A 41 -12.60 -0.56 -5.33
C PRO A 41 -12.36 -0.36 -6.84
N THR A 42 -12.64 0.83 -7.35
CA THR A 42 -12.25 1.28 -8.68
C THR A 42 -11.03 2.18 -8.56
N ILE A 43 -9.92 1.80 -9.20
CA ILE A 43 -8.66 2.54 -9.14
C ILE A 43 -8.74 3.76 -10.05
N HIS A 44 -8.35 4.94 -9.54
CA HIS A 44 -8.57 6.21 -10.21
C HIS A 44 -7.72 6.40 -11.48
N THR A 45 -6.50 5.87 -11.51
CA THR A 45 -5.56 6.01 -12.63
C THR A 45 -5.89 5.09 -13.80
N THR A 46 -6.35 3.86 -13.51
CA THR A 46 -6.50 2.80 -14.53
C THR A 46 -7.95 2.40 -14.79
N GLY A 47 -8.88 2.77 -13.91
CA GLY A 47 -10.27 2.33 -13.95
C GLY A 47 -10.49 0.85 -13.59
N ARG A 48 -9.44 0.09 -13.24
CA ARG A 48 -9.57 -1.33 -12.89
C ARG A 48 -10.36 -1.49 -11.60
N MET A 49 -11.17 -2.54 -11.56
CA MET A 49 -11.80 -3.01 -10.34
C MET A 49 -11.08 -4.26 -9.85
N LEU A 50 -10.60 -4.23 -8.61
CA LEU A 50 -9.89 -5.34 -8.00
C LEU A 50 -10.41 -5.65 -6.60
N PRO A 51 -10.45 -6.94 -6.20
CA PRO A 51 -10.79 -7.33 -4.83
C PRO A 51 -9.89 -6.64 -3.79
N LEU A 52 -10.43 -6.38 -2.59
CA LEU A 52 -9.69 -5.73 -1.50
C LEU A 52 -8.38 -6.45 -1.18
N ARG A 53 -8.39 -7.78 -1.06
CA ARG A 53 -7.17 -8.60 -0.91
C ARG A 53 -6.05 -8.26 -1.89
N THR A 54 -6.38 -7.97 -3.16
CA THR A 54 -5.39 -7.68 -4.21
C THR A 54 -4.86 -6.25 -4.08
N ARG A 55 -5.75 -5.30 -3.74
CA ARG A 55 -5.37 -3.90 -3.48
C ARG A 55 -4.51 -3.77 -2.21
N ALA A 56 -4.77 -4.60 -1.21
CA ALA A 56 -4.10 -4.55 0.08
C ALA A 56 -2.76 -5.29 0.11
N CYS A 57 -2.63 -6.44 -0.57
CA CYS A 57 -1.47 -7.31 -0.40
C CYS A 57 -0.11 -6.64 -0.68
N LEU A 58 -0.04 -5.75 -1.67
CA LEU A 58 1.16 -4.98 -1.97
C LEU A 58 1.29 -3.75 -1.06
N ALA A 59 0.20 -3.01 -0.86
CA ALA A 59 0.22 -1.76 -0.09
C ALA A 59 0.71 -1.95 1.35
N ILE A 60 0.40 -3.10 1.98
CA ILE A 60 0.80 -3.36 3.37
C ILE A 60 2.30 -3.62 3.56
N LEU A 61 3.07 -3.84 2.48
CA LEU A 61 4.49 -4.20 2.54
C LEU A 61 5.43 -3.00 2.56
N SER A 62 4.93 -1.80 2.26
CA SER A 62 5.67 -0.55 2.32
C SER A 62 5.12 0.36 3.44
N HIS A 63 5.34 1.66 3.36
CA HIS A 63 4.68 2.62 4.26
C HIS A 63 3.17 2.73 3.94
N CYS A 64 2.40 1.80 4.52
CA CYS A 64 0.99 1.59 4.25
C CYS A 64 0.11 2.79 4.65
N GLY A 65 -0.81 3.14 3.76
CA GLY A 65 -1.94 4.03 4.04
C GLY A 65 -3.22 3.56 3.34
N VAL A 66 -4.28 4.36 3.41
CA VAL A 66 -5.57 4.08 2.76
C VAL A 66 -6.00 5.33 2.01
N GLU A 67 -6.34 5.16 0.74
CA GLU A 67 -6.79 6.23 -0.14
C GLU A 67 -8.12 5.83 -0.78
N TRP A 68 -9.15 5.88 0.06
CA TRP A 68 -10.49 5.43 -0.24
C TRP A 68 -11.49 6.15 0.65
N ASP A 69 -12.60 6.60 0.06
CA ASP A 69 -13.77 7.10 0.79
C ASP A 69 -14.45 5.96 1.56
N LEU A 70 -14.04 5.78 2.82
CA LEU A 70 -14.54 4.73 3.71
C LEU A 70 -16.01 4.90 4.11
N THR A 71 -16.62 6.07 3.87
CA THR A 71 -18.06 6.27 4.15
C THR A 71 -18.95 5.46 3.20
N LYS A 72 -18.38 5.00 2.07
CA LYS A 72 -19.05 4.18 1.05
C LYS A 72 -18.69 2.69 1.15
N ALA A 73 -17.83 2.31 2.10
CA ALA A 73 -17.40 0.93 2.28
C ALA A 73 -18.50 0.09 2.93
N SER A 74 -18.65 -1.16 2.49
CA SER A 74 -19.55 -2.11 3.16
C SER A 74 -18.98 -2.53 4.53
N ALA A 75 -19.84 -3.09 5.38
CA ALA A 75 -19.40 -3.60 6.68
C ALA A 75 -18.37 -4.73 6.54
N GLU A 76 -18.52 -5.57 5.51
CA GLU A 76 -17.62 -6.65 5.16
C GLU A 76 -16.26 -6.11 4.70
N GLU A 77 -16.25 -5.10 3.83
CA GLU A 77 -14.99 -4.50 3.37
C GLU A 77 -14.26 -3.80 4.52
N LEU A 78 -14.98 -3.13 5.43
CA LEU A 78 -14.39 -2.53 6.62
C LEU A 78 -13.82 -3.58 7.57
N ALA A 79 -14.47 -4.74 7.70
CA ALA A 79 -13.97 -5.86 8.49
C ALA A 79 -12.69 -6.44 7.89
N GLU A 80 -12.66 -6.68 6.57
CA GLU A 80 -11.47 -7.14 5.85
C GLU A 80 -10.34 -6.09 5.92
N LEU A 81 -10.63 -4.80 5.72
CA LEU A 81 -9.66 -3.72 5.82
C LEU A 81 -9.03 -3.66 7.23
N ARG A 82 -9.84 -3.85 8.28
CA ARG A 82 -9.32 -3.92 9.67
C ARG A 82 -8.35 -5.07 9.86
N ALA A 83 -8.60 -6.23 9.23
CA ALA A 83 -7.68 -7.37 9.28
C ALA A 83 -6.34 -7.03 8.58
N TRP A 84 -6.39 -6.41 7.39
CA TRP A 84 -5.18 -5.97 6.68
C TRP A 84 -4.38 -4.93 7.46
N ILE A 85 -5.04 -3.93 8.06
CA ILE A 85 -4.37 -2.93 8.90
C ILE A 85 -3.74 -3.58 10.14
N SER A 86 -4.41 -4.58 10.73
CA SER A 86 -3.88 -5.32 11.87
C SER A 86 -2.64 -6.13 11.48
N LEU A 87 -2.67 -6.78 10.31
CA LEU A 87 -1.52 -7.49 9.75
C LEU A 87 -0.36 -6.52 9.46
N HIS A 88 -0.60 -5.38 8.81
CA HIS A 88 0.43 -4.38 8.58
C HIS A 88 1.07 -3.93 9.90
N LYS A 89 0.29 -3.67 10.95
CA LYS A 89 0.82 -3.30 12.27
C LYS A 89 1.72 -4.39 12.87
N GLN A 90 1.39 -5.67 12.66
CA GLN A 90 2.23 -6.80 13.08
C GLN A 90 3.53 -6.88 12.28
N LEU A 91 3.47 -6.65 10.96
CA LEU A 91 4.62 -6.70 10.06
C LEU A 91 5.50 -5.45 10.10
N ARG A 92 4.97 -4.31 10.55
CA ARG A 92 5.66 -3.01 10.53
C ARG A 92 7.07 -3.01 11.14
N PRO A 93 7.37 -3.72 12.25
CA PRO A 93 8.75 -3.83 12.74
C PRO A 93 9.69 -4.53 11.75
N LEU A 94 9.21 -5.58 11.07
CA LEU A 94 9.95 -6.28 10.02
C LEU A 94 10.14 -5.40 8.79
N ILE A 95 9.09 -4.70 8.34
CA ILE A 95 9.18 -3.77 7.20
C ILE A 95 10.20 -2.65 7.48
N ARG A 96 10.21 -2.12 8.71
CA ARG A 96 11.08 -0.99 9.11
C ARG A 96 12.56 -1.36 9.22
N SER A 97 12.90 -2.60 9.55
CA SER A 97 14.28 -2.94 9.95
C SER A 97 14.77 -4.31 9.48
N GLY A 98 13.94 -5.05 8.76
CA GLY A 98 14.33 -6.30 8.12
C GLY A 98 15.19 -6.07 6.89
N THR A 99 15.64 -7.17 6.31
CA THR A 99 16.34 -7.19 5.02
C THR A 99 15.34 -7.56 3.93
N LEU A 100 15.17 -6.67 2.96
CA LEU A 100 14.45 -6.98 1.72
C LEU A 100 15.35 -7.88 0.86
N VAL A 101 14.81 -9.00 0.37
CA VAL A 101 15.52 -10.03 -0.41
C VAL A 101 14.87 -10.23 -1.78
#